data_AF-A0A259RNS7-F1
#
_entry.id   AF-A0A259RNS7-F1
#
_cell.length_a   1.000
_cell.length_b   1.000
_cell.length_c   1.000
_cell.angle_alpha   90.00
_cell.angle_beta   90.00
_cell.angle_gamma   90.00
#
_symmetry.space_group_name_H-M   'P 1'
#
loop_
_entity.id
_entity.type
_entity.pdbx_description
1 polymer ?
#
loop_
_entity_poly.entity_id
_entity_poly.type
_entity_poly.pdbx_seq_one_letter_code
_entity_poly.pdbx_strand_id
1 'polypeptide(L)'
;MPLVLKSESTPYPIDVLPDTLRHAVMEVQSFTQAPLAMVATAAITAMAACMQAHYDVERAPSLFGPSSLFALILADSGERKTTVEGYFNSPIAAHDKHHRIKTAKDMKFFEDESAMWESEKSV
;
A
#
# COMPACT_ATOMS: atom_id res chain seq x y z
N MET A 1 -4.21 9.33 -33.90
CA MET A 1 -4.15 7.89 -33.59
C MET A 1 -5.26 7.56 -32.60
N PRO A 2 -6.02 6.47 -32.76
CA PRO A 2 -7.00 6.10 -31.75
C PRO A 2 -6.29 5.66 -30.46
N LEU A 3 -6.76 6.14 -29.32
CA LEU A 3 -6.22 5.84 -27.97
C LEU A 3 -6.53 4.41 -27.50
N VAL A 4 -7.26 3.63 -28.28
CA VAL A 4 -7.65 2.25 -27.93
C VAL A 4 -6.92 1.29 -28.85
N LEU A 5 -5.70 0.91 -28.44
CA LEU A 5 -5.05 -0.30 -28.93
C LEU A 5 -5.72 -1.49 -28.23
N LYS A 6 -6.40 -2.34 -28.99
CA LYS A 6 -6.93 -3.60 -28.47
C LYS A 6 -5.75 -4.51 -28.14
N SER A 7 -5.39 -4.58 -26.86
CA SER A 7 -4.41 -5.53 -26.35
C SER A 7 -5.09 -6.86 -26.09
N GLU A 8 -4.51 -7.95 -26.56
CA GLU A 8 -4.88 -9.31 -26.14
C GLU A 8 -4.56 -9.48 -24.64
N SER A 9 -5.39 -10.22 -23.91
CA SER A 9 -5.17 -10.49 -22.49
C SER A 9 -4.13 -11.58 -22.31
N THR A 10 -2.96 -11.24 -21.78
CA THR A 10 -1.92 -12.21 -21.42
C THR A 10 -2.03 -12.61 -19.95
N PRO A 11 -1.70 -13.86 -19.58
CA PRO A 11 -1.63 -14.27 -18.18
C PRO A 11 -0.68 -13.38 -17.35
N TYR A 12 -1.00 -13.19 -16.07
CA TYR A 12 -0.11 -12.47 -15.16
C TYR A 12 1.20 -13.27 -14.97
N PRO A 13 2.39 -12.64 -15.11
CA PRO A 13 3.67 -13.34 -15.09
C PRO A 13 4.11 -13.65 -13.65
N ILE A 14 3.45 -14.60 -13.00
CA ILE A 14 3.71 -14.92 -11.58
C ILE A 14 5.13 -15.41 -11.33
N ASP A 15 5.73 -16.08 -12.32
CA ASP A 15 7.06 -16.69 -12.22
C ASP A 15 8.19 -15.65 -12.15
N VAL A 16 7.94 -14.38 -12.52
CA VAL A 16 8.94 -13.32 -12.38
C VAL A 16 9.02 -12.73 -10.98
N LEU A 17 8.04 -13.03 -10.11
CA LEU A 17 8.08 -12.56 -8.73
C LEU A 17 9.17 -13.31 -7.94
N PRO A 18 9.89 -12.62 -7.03
CA PRO A 18 10.79 -13.26 -6.08
C PRO A 18 10.06 -14.37 -5.29
N ASP A 19 10.75 -15.48 -5.03
CA ASP A 19 10.15 -16.70 -4.47
C ASP A 19 9.26 -16.44 -3.24
N THR A 20 9.73 -15.63 -2.28
CA THR A 20 8.98 -15.29 -1.07
C THR A 20 7.66 -14.60 -1.40
N LEU A 21 7.69 -13.60 -2.29
CA LEU A 21 6.49 -12.88 -2.70
C LEU A 21 5.57 -13.77 -3.53
N ARG A 22 6.15 -14.57 -4.44
CA ARG A 22 5.42 -15.51 -5.29
C ARG A 22 4.62 -16.50 -4.46
N HIS A 23 5.24 -17.14 -3.47
CA HIS A 23 4.56 -18.09 -2.59
C HIS A 23 3.43 -17.43 -1.79
N ALA A 24 3.65 -16.23 -1.23
CA ALA A 24 2.61 -15.51 -0.50
C ALA A 24 1.41 -15.15 -1.39
N VAL A 25 1.68 -14.69 -2.63
CA VAL A 25 0.63 -14.38 -3.61
C VAL A 25 -0.14 -15.64 -4.00
N MET A 26 0.56 -16.75 -4.28
CA MET A 26 -0.08 -18.01 -4.65
C MET A 26 -0.92 -18.59 -3.51
N GLU A 27 -0.44 -18.50 -2.27
CA GLU A 27 -1.20 -18.95 -1.10
C GLU A 27 -2.50 -18.16 -0.96
N VAL A 28 -2.43 -16.83 -0.95
CA VAL A 28 -3.63 -15.98 -0.85
C VAL A 28 -4.55 -16.18 -2.05
N GLN A 29 -4.01 -16.35 -3.26
CA GLN A 29 -4.81 -16.66 -4.45
C GLN A 29 -5.52 -18.00 -4.31
N SER A 30 -4.87 -19.02 -3.73
CA SER A 30 -5.49 -20.34 -3.55
C SER A 30 -6.70 -20.30 -2.60
N PHE A 31 -6.68 -19.44 -1.58
CA PHE A 31 -7.82 -19.26 -0.67
C PHE A 31 -8.90 -18.34 -1.23
N THR A 32 -8.49 -17.21 -1.81
CA THR A 32 -9.42 -16.17 -2.26
C THR A 32 -9.99 -16.45 -3.63
N GLN A 33 -9.34 -17.27 -4.46
CA GLN A 33 -9.71 -17.50 -5.87
C GLN A 33 -9.84 -16.19 -6.68
N ALA A 34 -9.25 -15.09 -6.19
CA ALA A 34 -9.27 -13.79 -6.85
C ALA A 34 -8.29 -13.78 -8.04
N PRO A 35 -8.47 -12.86 -9.00
CA PRO A 35 -7.53 -12.71 -10.11
C PRO A 35 -6.09 -12.53 -9.60
N LEU A 36 -5.14 -13.29 -10.17
CA LEU A 36 -3.76 -13.32 -9.69
C LEU A 36 -3.09 -11.94 -9.69
N ALA A 37 -3.39 -11.12 -10.71
CA ALA A 37 -2.92 -9.74 -10.79
C ALA A 37 -3.41 -8.87 -9.62
N MET A 38 -4.64 -9.09 -9.14
CA MET A 38 -5.19 -8.36 -8.00
C MET A 38 -4.44 -8.72 -6.72
N VAL A 39 -4.21 -10.01 -6.49
CA VAL A 39 -3.49 -10.51 -5.30
C VAL A 39 -2.04 -10.04 -5.31
N ALA A 40 -1.36 -10.14 -6.45
CA ALA A 40 0.00 -9.65 -6.61
C ALA A 40 0.10 -8.14 -6.40
N THR A 41 -0.84 -7.36 -6.93
CA THR A 41 -0.87 -5.91 -6.75
C THR A 41 -1.02 -5.54 -5.27
N ALA A 42 -1.92 -6.20 -4.54
CA ALA A 42 -2.09 -5.98 -3.11
C ALA A 42 -0.81 -6.30 -2.32
N ALA A 43 -0.13 -7.40 -2.64
CA ALA A 43 1.12 -7.81 -1.99
C ALA A 43 2.26 -6.81 -2.25
N ILE A 44 2.46 -6.39 -3.51
CA ILE A 44 3.50 -5.43 -3.89
C ILE A 44 3.24 -4.06 -3.24
N THR A 45 1.97 -3.64 -3.15
CA THR A 45 1.59 -2.38 -2.51
C THR A 45 1.91 -2.40 -1.02
N ALA A 46 1.59 -3.49 -0.32
CA ALA A 46 1.94 -3.65 1.09
C ALA A 46 3.47 -3.66 1.30
N MET A 47 4.23 -4.33 0.42
CA MET A 47 5.70 -4.28 0.47
C MET A 47 6.25 -2.88 0.30
N ALA A 48 5.76 -2.12 -0.69
CA ALA A 48 6.16 -0.74 -0.92
C ALA A 48 5.93 0.13 0.34
N ALA A 49 4.79 -0.03 0.99
CA ALA A 49 4.46 0.68 2.23
C ALA A 49 5.41 0.32 3.39
N CYS A 50 5.81 -0.94 3.52
CA CYS A 50 6.78 -1.36 4.54
C CYS A 50 8.21 -0.88 4.24
N MET A 51 8.61 -0.83 2.96
CA MET A 51 9.99 -0.57 2.56
C MET A 51 10.31 0.92 2.41
N GLN A 52 9.31 1.76 2.11
CA GLN A 52 9.52 3.18 1.77
C GLN A 52 10.19 4.01 2.87
N ALA A 53 10.13 3.58 4.14
CA ALA A 53 10.80 4.24 5.25
C ALA A 53 12.28 3.83 5.43
N HIS A 54 12.74 2.82 4.69
CA HIS A 54 14.04 2.20 4.87
C HIS A 54 14.95 2.31 3.64
N TYR A 55 14.37 2.43 2.44
CA TYR A 55 15.13 2.37 1.20
C TYR A 55 14.66 3.42 0.19
N ASP A 56 15.62 4.13 -0.38
CA ASP A 56 15.45 4.92 -1.59
C ASP A 56 15.81 4.11 -2.83
N VAL A 57 15.12 4.39 -3.93
CA VAL A 57 15.36 3.83 -5.26
C VAL A 57 15.81 4.91 -6.24
N GLU A 58 16.78 4.57 -7.08
CA GLU A 58 17.19 5.42 -8.20
C GLU A 58 16.32 5.12 -9.42
N ARG A 59 15.53 6.11 -9.85
CA ARG A 59 14.59 5.96 -10.99
C ARG A 59 15.17 6.51 -12.29
N ALA A 60 16.10 7.45 -12.17
CA ALA A 60 16.88 8.06 -13.24
C ALA A 60 18.12 8.72 -12.61
N PRO A 61 19.14 9.12 -13.40
CA PRO A 61 20.29 9.84 -12.87
C PRO A 61 19.84 11.05 -12.06
N SER A 62 20.31 11.14 -10.81
CA SER A 62 19.94 12.20 -9.85
C SER A 62 18.48 12.20 -9.38
N LEU A 63 17.67 11.19 -9.72
CA LEU A 63 16.29 11.03 -9.28
C LEU A 63 16.16 9.87 -8.28
N PHE A 64 16.51 10.18 -7.03
CA PHE A 64 16.36 9.29 -5.88
C PHE A 64 15.07 9.57 -5.13
N GLY A 65 14.56 8.60 -4.40
CA GLY A 65 13.44 8.78 -3.49
C GLY A 65 12.84 7.45 -3.04
N PRO A 66 11.85 7.48 -2.16
CA PRO A 66 11.37 6.27 -1.50
C PRO A 66 10.74 5.30 -2.51
N SER A 67 10.70 4.02 -2.14
CA SER A 67 10.01 2.96 -2.89
C SER A 67 8.47 3.07 -2.86
N SER A 68 7.92 4.28 -2.77
CA SER A 68 6.47 4.51 -2.69
C SER A 68 5.78 4.08 -3.97
N LEU A 69 4.63 3.40 -3.83
CA LEU A 69 3.84 2.89 -4.93
C LEU A 69 2.40 3.35 -4.79
N PHE A 70 1.84 3.88 -5.88
CA PHE A 70 0.41 4.10 -6.01
C PHE A 70 -0.20 2.95 -6.82
N ALA A 71 -1.22 2.29 -6.25
CA ALA A 71 -1.91 1.18 -6.89
C ALA A 71 -3.41 1.46 -7.00
N LEU A 72 -4.00 1.05 -8.13
CA LEU A 72 -5.43 1.15 -8.39
C LEU A 72 -5.95 -0.21 -8.89
N ILE A 73 -6.84 -0.81 -8.11
CA ILE A 73 -7.50 -2.07 -8.46
C ILE A 73 -8.95 -1.77 -8.88
N LEU A 74 -9.21 -1.88 -10.18
CA LEU A 74 -10.56 -1.81 -10.73
C LEU A 74 -11.19 -3.20 -10.71
N ALA A 75 -12.36 -3.32 -10.10
CA ALA A 75 -13.15 -4.56 -10.12
C ALA A 75 -14.60 -4.26 -9.70
N ASP A 76 -15.49 -5.22 -9.83
CA ASP A 76 -16.87 -5.05 -9.38
C ASP A 76 -17.00 -5.25 -7.86
N SER A 77 -18.19 -4.91 -7.34
CA SER A 77 -18.52 -5.21 -5.94
C SER A 77 -18.61 -6.72 -5.74
N GLY A 78 -18.01 -7.24 -4.67
CA GLY A 78 -17.99 -8.69 -4.39
C GLY A 78 -16.77 -9.45 -4.94
N GLU A 79 -15.92 -8.81 -5.75
CA GLU A 79 -14.69 -9.38 -6.33
C GLU A 79 -13.54 -9.56 -5.31
N ARG A 80 -13.87 -9.68 -4.02
CA ARG A 80 -12.94 -10.00 -2.92
C ARG A 80 -11.75 -9.03 -2.75
N LYS A 81 -11.82 -7.83 -3.36
CA LYS A 81 -10.79 -6.78 -3.26
C LYS A 81 -10.35 -6.49 -1.81
N THR A 82 -11.30 -6.10 -0.96
CA THR A 82 -11.03 -5.77 0.44
C THR A 82 -10.49 -6.98 1.21
N THR A 83 -10.97 -8.19 0.89
CA THR A 83 -10.48 -9.42 1.50
C THR A 83 -9.01 -9.67 1.14
N VAL A 84 -8.66 -9.57 -0.15
CA VAL A 84 -7.28 -9.73 -0.65
C VAL A 84 -6.36 -8.67 -0.05
N GLU A 85 -6.77 -7.40 -0.03
CA GLU A 85 -6.01 -6.33 0.61
C GLU A 85 -5.78 -6.58 2.11
N GLY A 86 -6.78 -7.15 2.80
CA GLY A 86 -6.70 -7.48 4.22
C GLY A 86 -5.60 -8.48 4.55
N TYR A 87 -5.33 -9.47 3.69
CA TYR A 87 -4.28 -10.47 3.94
C TYR A 87 -2.90 -9.83 4.06
N PHE A 88 -2.62 -8.77 3.30
CA PHE A 88 -1.31 -8.12 3.28
C PHE A 88 -1.25 -6.86 4.15
N ASN A 89 -2.35 -6.11 4.28
CA ASN A 89 -2.38 -4.83 5.00
C ASN A 89 -2.78 -4.93 6.47
N SER A 90 -3.38 -6.04 6.93
CA SER A 90 -3.79 -6.15 8.35
C SER A 90 -2.63 -5.95 9.33
N PRO A 91 -1.41 -6.49 9.10
CA PRO A 91 -0.26 -6.23 9.97
C PRO A 91 0.15 -4.75 9.99
N ILE A 92 0.09 -4.07 8.83
CA ILE A 92 0.41 -2.65 8.71
C ILE A 92 -0.61 -1.82 9.50
N ALA A 93 -1.90 -2.08 9.32
CA ALA A 93 -2.96 -1.41 10.07
C ALA A 93 -2.85 -1.63 11.58
N ALA A 94 -2.44 -2.83 12.01
CA ALA A 94 -2.20 -3.14 13.42
C ALA A 94 -1.01 -2.35 13.98
N HIS A 95 0.08 -2.25 13.21
CA HIS A 95 1.25 -1.45 13.55
C HIS A 95 0.87 0.04 13.68
N ASP A 96 0.18 0.61 12.70
CA ASP A 96 -0.29 1.99 12.71
C ASP A 96 -1.19 2.26 13.91
N LYS A 97 -2.11 1.34 14.22
CA LYS A 97 -2.99 1.45 15.39
C LYS A 97 -2.18 1.46 16.69
N HIS A 98 -1.17 0.60 16.82
CA HIS A 98 -0.31 0.57 18.00
C HIS A 98 0.43 1.91 18.19
N HIS A 99 1.02 2.44 17.11
CA HIS A 99 1.71 3.73 17.14
C HIS A 99 0.76 4.89 17.45
N ARG A 100 -0.43 4.91 16.86
CA ARG A 100 -1.47 5.91 17.17
C ARG A 100 -1.85 5.92 18.65
N ILE A 101 -2.06 4.75 19.25
CA ILE A 101 -2.40 4.65 20.68
C ILE A 101 -1.25 5.17 21.56
N LYS A 102 0.00 4.81 21.22
CA LYS A 102 1.18 5.23 21.98
C LYS A 102 1.37 6.75 21.95
N THR A 103 1.14 7.38 20.80
CA THR A 103 1.38 8.82 20.59
C THR A 103 0.14 9.68 20.88
N ALA A 104 -1.01 9.09 21.22
CA ALA A 104 -2.27 9.82 21.40
C ALA A 104 -2.19 10.94 22.47
N LYS A 105 -1.44 10.72 23.56
CA LYS A 105 -1.26 11.73 24.61
C LYS A 105 -0.43 12.91 24.13
N ASP A 106 0.68 12.62 23.47
CA ASP A 106 1.59 13.63 22.95
C ASP A 106 0.90 14.46 21.86
N MET A 107 0.10 13.81 21.03
CA MET A 107 -0.72 14.50 20.01
C MET A 107 -1.71 15.46 20.65
N LYS A 108 -2.44 15.03 21.69
CA LYS A 108 -3.39 15.90 22.39
C LYS A 108 -2.70 17.10 23.04
N PHE A 109 -1.55 16.86 23.68
CA PHE A 109 -0.78 17.94 24.29
C PHE A 109 -0.34 18.98 23.25
N PHE A 110 0.16 18.50 22.09
CA PHE A 110 0.54 19.36 20.97
C PHE A 110 -0.65 20.14 20.39
N GLU A 111 -1.82 19.52 20.28
CA GLU A 111 -3.06 20.18 19.84
C GLU A 111 -3.49 21.29 20.81
N ASP A 112 -3.47 21.02 22.12
CA ASP A 112 -3.82 21.99 23.16
C ASP A 112 -2.84 23.19 23.16
N GLU A 113 -1.53 22.94 23.08
CA GLU A 113 -0.51 24.00 22.97
C GLU A 113 -0.66 24.83 21.69
N SER A 114 -0.91 24.19 20.55
CA SER A 114 -1.10 24.87 19.27
C SER A 114 -2.33 25.78 19.30
N ALA A 115 -3.43 25.32 19.89
CA ALA A 115 -4.65 26.12 20.06
C ALA A 115 -4.43 27.34 20.98
N MET A 116 -3.68 27.17 22.07
CA MET A 116 -3.30 28.29 22.93
C MET A 116 -2.49 29.34 22.15
N TRP A 117 -1.48 28.91 21.41
CA TRP A 117 -0.63 29.80 20.61
C TRP A 117 -1.38 30.54 19.49
N GLU A 118 -2.31 29.89 18.80
CA GLU A 118 -3.16 30.53 17.79
C GLU A 118 -4.09 31.59 18.39
N SER A 119 -4.59 31.33 19.62
CA SER A 119 -5.41 32.29 20.35
C SER A 119 -4.64 33.55 20.76
N GLU A 120 -3.38 33.40 21.18
CA GLU A 120 -2.50 34.52 21.54
C GLU A 120 -2.11 35.39 20.33
N LYS A 121 -2.04 34.80 19.13
CA LYS A 121 -1.74 35.52 17.87
C LYS A 121 -2.93 36.27 17.28
N SER A 122 -4.14 35.95 17.69
CA SER A 122 -5.38 36.55 17.17
C SER A 122 -5.85 37.76 17.99
N VAL A 123 -5.05 38.21 18.95
CA VAL A 123 -5.27 39.39 19.82
C VAL A 123 -4.34 40.54 19.42
#